data_AF-A0A7V0YU00-F1
#
_entry.id   AF-A0A7V0YU00-F1
#
_cell.length_a   1.000
_cell.length_b   1.000
_cell.length_c   1.000
_cell.angle_alpha   90.00
_cell.angle_beta   90.00
_cell.angle_gamma   90.00
#
_symmetry.space_group_name_H-M   'P 1'
#
loop_
_entity.id
_entity.type
_entity.pdbx_description
1 polymer ?
#
loop_
_entity_poly.entity_id
_entity_poly.type
_entity_poly.pdbx_seq_one_letter_code
_entity_poly.pdbx_strand_id
1 'polypeptide(L)'
;MGVIQIKTYPSTKRVEDLRQRVRNAMEQPPIGWDCPKRIDDKYLSEPLIVRKSRAVELKLSKMPTDLWEGQLFAGSMTLENPRIHAEWGFPDYITDEEREKASKKGVSIHSVFGHIVPDYPKLLNKGLNGIIADAYKQYGNVQNDDE
;
A
#
# COMPACT_ATOMS: atom_id res chain seq x y z
N MET A 1 -13.39 36.46 -13.31
CA MET A 1 -13.13 35.38 -12.34
C MET A 1 -14.47 34.79 -11.93
N GLY A 2 -14.76 33.54 -12.29
CA GLY A 2 -16.02 32.90 -11.91
C GLY A 2 -15.98 32.50 -10.43
N VAL A 3 -16.97 32.92 -9.65
CA VAL A 3 -17.15 32.44 -8.28
C VAL A 3 -17.63 30.99 -8.37
N ILE A 4 -16.78 30.04 -7.99
CA ILE A 4 -17.19 28.65 -7.85
C ILE A 4 -18.09 28.58 -6.62
N GLN A 5 -19.39 28.42 -6.84
CA GLN A 5 -20.35 28.21 -5.76
C GLN A 5 -20.15 26.79 -5.21
N ILE A 6 -19.57 26.68 -4.02
CA ILE A 6 -19.41 25.40 -3.34
C ILE A 6 -20.78 24.94 -2.88
N LYS A 7 -21.32 23.91 -3.54
CA LYS A 7 -22.57 23.27 -3.12
C LYS A 7 -22.30 22.35 -1.95
N THR A 8 -23.02 22.55 -0.85
CA THR A 8 -23.07 21.61 0.27
C THR A 8 -24.23 20.65 0.05
N TYR A 9 -23.97 19.36 0.26
CA TYR A 9 -24.99 18.32 0.18
C TYR A 9 -25.15 17.67 1.55
N PRO A 10 -26.39 17.37 1.99
CA PRO A 10 -26.59 16.64 3.23
C PRO A 10 -25.97 15.24 3.15
N SER A 11 -25.58 14.70 4.31
CA SER A 11 -25.12 13.31 4.36
C SER A 11 -26.29 12.38 4.07
N THR A 12 -26.02 11.28 3.36
CA THR A 12 -27.03 10.24 3.15
C THR A 12 -27.05 9.31 4.37
N LYS A 13 -28.20 8.66 4.62
CA LYS A 13 -28.35 7.66 5.70
C LYS A 13 -27.22 6.61 5.70
N ARG A 14 -26.80 6.16 4.51
CA ARG A 14 -25.69 5.19 4.34
C ARG A 14 -24.36 5.73 4.86
N VAL A 15 -24.06 7.00 4.60
CA VAL A 15 -22.80 7.64 5.05
C VAL A 15 -22.83 7.89 6.55
N GLU A 16 -23.97 8.30 7.10
CA GLU A 16 -24.15 8.50 8.55
C GLU A 16 -23.97 7.19 9.32
N ASP A 17 -24.61 6.12 8.84
CA ASP A 17 -24.47 4.77 9.38
C ASP A 17 -23.01 4.26 9.35
N LEU A 18 -22.34 4.33 8.19
CA LEU A 18 -20.93 3.97 8.06
C LEU A 18 -20.03 4.75 9.03
N ARG A 19 -20.23 6.06 9.16
CA ARG A 19 -19.43 6.89 10.08
C ARG A 19 -19.61 6.46 11.53
N GLN A 20 -20.84 6.14 11.93
CA GLN A 20 -21.11 5.68 13.29
C GLN A 20 -20.42 4.34 13.55
N ARG A 21 -20.55 3.38 12.63
CA ARG A 21 -19.91 2.06 12.79
C ARG A 21 -18.39 2.13 12.80
N VAL A 22 -17.77 2.94 11.94
CA VAL A 22 -16.32 3.17 11.96
C VAL A 22 -15.86 3.73 13.30
N ARG A 23 -16.57 4.72 13.86
CA ARG A 23 -16.25 5.28 15.18
C ARG A 23 -16.39 4.24 16.29
N ASN A 24 -17.51 3.51 16.33
CA ASN A 24 -17.72 2.44 17.31
C ASN A 24 -16.61 1.38 17.22
N ALA A 25 -16.19 1.03 16.01
CA ALA A 25 -15.10 0.08 15.81
C ALA A 25 -13.77 0.63 16.35
N MET A 26 -13.48 1.93 16.26
CA MET A 26 -12.25 2.52 16.82
C MET A 26 -12.15 2.38 18.35
N GLU A 27 -13.27 2.20 19.06
CA GLU A 27 -13.32 2.03 20.51
C GLU A 27 -12.92 0.63 20.99
N GLN A 28 -12.76 -0.33 20.07
CA GLN A 28 -12.41 -1.71 20.38
C GLN A 28 -10.96 -2.04 19.97
N PRO A 29 -10.29 -3.01 20.62
CA PRO A 29 -8.95 -3.45 20.21
C PRO A 29 -9.00 -4.24 18.88
N PRO A 30 -8.00 -4.09 18.01
CA PRO A 30 -7.99 -4.74 16.70
C PRO A 30 -7.66 -6.22 16.79
N ILE A 31 -8.18 -6.97 15.81
CA ILE A 31 -7.71 -8.32 15.55
C ILE A 31 -6.52 -8.18 14.61
N GLY A 32 -5.36 -8.65 15.08
CA GLY A 32 -4.18 -8.75 14.24
C GLY A 32 -4.41 -9.74 13.10
N TRP A 33 -3.87 -9.45 11.94
CA TRP A 33 -3.84 -10.40 10.83
C TRP A 33 -2.49 -11.13 10.80
N ASP A 34 -2.48 -12.34 10.25
CA ASP A 34 -1.24 -13.11 10.07
C ASP A 34 -0.48 -12.62 8.83
N CYS A 35 0.23 -11.51 9.00
CA CYS A 35 1.07 -10.93 7.95
C CYS A 35 2.28 -11.84 7.65
N PRO A 36 2.57 -12.15 6.37
CA PRO A 36 3.76 -12.92 6.02
C PRO A 36 5.05 -12.29 6.57
N LYS A 37 5.90 -13.10 7.20
CA LYS A 37 7.07 -12.60 7.92
C LYS A 37 8.18 -12.09 7.00
N ARG A 38 8.46 -12.77 5.89
CA ARG A 38 9.57 -12.47 4.98
C ARG A 38 9.31 -13.00 3.57
N ILE A 39 10.00 -12.42 2.59
CA ILE A 39 10.11 -12.97 1.24
C ILE A 39 10.96 -14.26 1.24
N ASP A 40 10.82 -15.07 0.18
CA ASP A 40 11.63 -16.28 -0.05
C ASP A 40 13.11 -15.92 -0.22
N ASP A 41 13.98 -16.69 0.42
CA ASP A 41 15.43 -16.46 0.48
C ASP A 41 16.10 -16.46 -0.90
N LYS A 42 15.52 -17.17 -1.89
CA LYS A 42 16.03 -17.16 -3.27
C LYS A 42 16.03 -15.76 -3.92
N TYR A 43 15.26 -14.82 -3.37
CA TYR A 43 15.20 -13.45 -3.86
C TYR A 43 16.23 -12.52 -3.19
N LEU A 44 16.97 -12.97 -2.16
CA LEU A 44 17.88 -12.10 -1.42
C LEU A 44 19.08 -11.61 -2.25
N SER A 45 19.40 -12.28 -3.36
CA SER A 45 20.42 -11.84 -4.30
C SER A 45 19.95 -10.73 -5.25
N GLU A 46 18.66 -10.41 -5.29
CA GLU A 46 18.12 -9.38 -6.19
C GLU A 46 18.39 -7.96 -5.66
N PRO A 47 18.31 -6.93 -6.53
CA PRO A 47 18.38 -5.54 -6.08
C PRO A 47 17.32 -5.23 -5.01
N LEU A 48 17.69 -4.38 -4.04
CA LEU A 48 16.84 -4.05 -2.89
C LEU A 48 15.43 -3.58 -3.27
N ILE A 49 15.31 -2.81 -4.36
CA ILE A 49 14.01 -2.32 -4.84
C ILE A 49 13.12 -3.45 -5.38
N VAL A 50 13.70 -4.48 -5.99
CA VAL A 50 12.98 -5.67 -6.47
C VAL A 50 12.55 -6.53 -5.27
N ARG A 51 13.42 -6.69 -4.27
CA ARG A 51 13.05 -7.38 -3.02
C ARG A 51 11.88 -6.69 -2.30
N LYS A 52 11.89 -5.35 -2.25
CA LYS A 52 10.77 -4.57 -1.71
C LYS A 52 9.49 -4.76 -2.52
N SER A 53 9.55 -4.78 -3.85
CA SER A 53 8.35 -5.02 -4.66
C SER A 53 7.77 -6.42 -4.44
N ARG A 54 8.62 -7.43 -4.25
CA ARG A 54 8.20 -8.78 -3.84
C ARG A 54 7.55 -8.81 -2.46
N ALA A 55 8.05 -8.04 -1.50
CA ALA A 55 7.40 -7.92 -0.19
C ALA A 55 6.02 -7.25 -0.29
N VAL A 56 5.85 -6.24 -1.16
CA VAL A 56 4.54 -5.65 -1.47
C VAL A 56 3.60 -6.70 -2.07
N GLU A 57 4.06 -7.43 -3.09
CA GLU A 57 3.30 -8.50 -3.74
C GLU A 57 2.89 -9.58 -2.73
N LEU A 58 3.81 -10.05 -1.90
CA LEU A 58 3.55 -11.05 -0.87
C LEU A 58 2.50 -10.57 0.12
N LYS A 59 2.63 -9.33 0.64
CA LYS A 59 1.63 -8.74 1.53
C LYS A 59 0.26 -8.71 0.85
N LEU A 60 0.17 -8.11 -0.33
CA LEU A 60 -1.10 -7.92 -1.04
C LEU A 60 -1.75 -9.25 -1.47
N SER A 61 -0.97 -10.27 -1.80
CA SER A 61 -1.49 -11.61 -2.17
C SER A 61 -2.12 -12.39 -1.01
N LYS A 62 -1.80 -12.00 0.24
CA LYS A 62 -2.28 -12.66 1.46
C LYS A 62 -3.18 -11.77 2.30
N MET A 63 -3.19 -10.46 2.01
CA MET A 63 -3.97 -9.48 2.75
C MET A 63 -5.45 -9.82 2.70
N PRO A 64 -6.14 -9.92 3.85
CA PRO A 64 -7.59 -10.08 3.88
C PRO A 64 -8.26 -8.94 3.14
N THR A 65 -9.21 -9.28 2.28
CA THR A 65 -10.01 -8.32 1.52
C THR A 65 -11.47 -8.50 1.88
N ASP A 66 -12.12 -7.40 2.24
CA ASP A 66 -13.57 -7.33 2.39
C ASP A 66 -14.01 -5.86 2.30
N LEU A 67 -15.32 -5.65 2.33
CA LEU A 67 -15.95 -4.34 2.39
C LEU A 67 -16.76 -4.20 3.68
N TRP A 68 -16.81 -2.99 4.20
CA TRP A 68 -17.80 -2.66 5.21
C TRP A 68 -19.19 -2.73 4.61
N GLU A 69 -20.19 -3.12 5.40
CA GLU A 69 -21.56 -3.13 4.91
C GLU A 69 -21.96 -1.72 4.44
N GLY A 70 -22.48 -1.59 3.21
CA GLY A 70 -22.85 -0.29 2.63
C GLY A 70 -21.69 0.56 2.10
N GLN A 71 -20.45 0.09 2.13
CA GLN A 71 -19.32 0.73 1.46
C GLN A 71 -19.46 0.63 -0.06
N LEU A 72 -19.25 1.76 -0.77
CA LEU A 72 -19.31 1.79 -2.24
C LEU A 72 -17.95 1.68 -2.92
N PHE A 73 -16.89 2.19 -2.28
CA PHE A 73 -15.53 2.13 -2.83
C PHE A 73 -14.86 0.87 -2.36
N ALA A 74 -14.33 0.06 -3.29
CA ALA A 74 -13.61 -1.14 -2.91
C ALA A 74 -12.27 -0.81 -2.24
N GLY A 75 -11.91 -1.61 -1.23
CA GLY A 75 -10.63 -1.53 -0.52
C GLY A 75 -10.80 -1.00 0.91
N SER A 76 -10.32 -1.80 1.86
CA SER A 76 -10.14 -1.38 3.25
C SER A 76 -8.92 -2.10 3.84
N MET A 77 -8.12 -1.37 4.61
CA MET A 77 -7.04 -1.96 5.42
C MET A 77 -7.54 -2.42 6.80
N THR A 78 -8.78 -2.07 7.14
CA THR A 78 -9.43 -2.39 8.41
C THR A 78 -10.81 -2.96 8.11
N LEU A 79 -11.03 -4.23 8.44
CA LEU A 79 -12.31 -4.90 8.18
C LEU A 79 -13.29 -4.69 9.33
N GLU A 80 -14.59 -4.88 9.04
CA GLU A 80 -15.66 -4.71 10.03
C GLU A 80 -15.91 -6.00 10.83
N ASN A 81 -16.11 -7.11 10.12
CA ASN A 81 -16.43 -8.39 10.75
C ASN A 81 -15.77 -9.56 9.99
N PRO A 82 -14.72 -10.21 10.55
CA PRO A 82 -14.03 -9.85 11.79
C PRO A 82 -13.25 -8.53 11.68
N ARG A 83 -13.00 -7.85 12.81
CA ARG A 83 -12.29 -6.55 12.87
C ARG A 83 -10.77 -6.68 12.67
N ILE A 84 -10.39 -7.13 11.47
CA ILE A 84 -9.00 -7.37 11.10
C ILE A 84 -8.32 -6.06 10.69
N HIS A 85 -7.13 -5.79 11.25
CA HIS A 85 -6.31 -4.62 10.89
C HIS A 85 -5.08 -5.07 10.09
N ALA A 86 -5.15 -4.92 8.77
CA ALA A 86 -4.08 -5.28 7.84
C ALA A 86 -3.06 -4.16 7.57
N GLU A 87 -3.27 -2.97 8.17
CA GLU A 87 -2.35 -1.84 8.05
C GLU A 87 -0.95 -2.16 8.61
N TRP A 88 -0.90 -2.93 9.69
CA TRP A 88 0.33 -3.30 10.39
C TRP A 88 1.08 -4.44 9.71
N GLY A 89 2.40 -4.44 9.92
CA GLY A 89 3.30 -5.46 9.40
C GLY A 89 3.64 -5.26 7.93
N PHE A 90 4.89 -5.59 7.59
CA PHE A 90 5.38 -5.64 6.22
C PHE A 90 6.39 -6.77 6.14
N PRO A 91 6.32 -7.66 5.12
CA PRO A 91 7.26 -8.76 5.02
C PRO A 91 8.70 -8.24 4.96
N ASP A 92 9.59 -8.89 5.71
CA ASP A 92 11.01 -8.58 5.67
C ASP A 92 11.60 -8.91 4.28
N TYR A 93 12.53 -8.07 3.83
CA TYR A 93 13.14 -8.14 2.50
C TYR A 93 14.63 -7.78 2.50
N ILE A 94 15.23 -7.64 3.68
CA ILE A 94 16.64 -7.29 3.84
C ILE A 94 17.43 -8.40 4.54
N THR A 95 18.73 -8.44 4.29
CA THR A 95 19.65 -9.33 5.01
C THR A 95 19.99 -8.75 6.38
N ASP A 96 20.57 -9.58 7.26
CA ASP A 96 21.03 -9.12 8.57
C ASP A 96 22.18 -8.09 8.46
N GLU A 97 23.07 -8.27 7.49
CA GLU A 97 24.15 -7.32 7.21
C GLU A 97 23.60 -5.95 6.75
N GLU A 98 22.60 -5.95 5.87
CA GLU A 98 21.92 -4.72 5.44
C GLU A 98 21.21 -4.04 6.61
N ARG A 99 20.59 -4.82 7.49
CA ARG A 99 19.94 -4.32 8.71
C ARG A 99 20.93 -3.63 9.64
N GLU A 100 22.08 -4.24 9.86
CA GLU A 100 23.15 -3.66 10.68
C GLU A 100 23.72 -2.38 10.06
N LYS A 101 23.96 -2.38 8.74
CA LYS A 101 24.43 -1.18 8.03
C LYS A 101 23.41 -0.04 8.08
N ALA A 102 22.12 -0.36 7.96
CA ALA A 102 21.03 0.61 8.04
C ALA A 102 20.86 1.18 9.46
N SER A 103 20.95 0.33 10.49
CA SER A 103 20.80 0.77 11.89
C SER A 103 21.89 1.74 12.31
N LYS A 104 23.14 1.57 11.83
CA LYS A 104 24.25 2.52 12.01
C LYS A 104 23.95 3.92 11.42
N LYS A 105 23.03 4.01 10.46
CA LYS A 105 22.56 5.26 9.84
C LYS A 105 21.22 5.75 10.43
N GLY A 106 20.70 5.10 11.46
CA GLY A 106 19.41 5.44 12.08
C GLY A 106 18.20 5.14 11.21
N VAL A 107 18.32 4.23 10.23
CA VAL A 107 17.23 3.87 9.32
C VAL A 107 16.94 2.36 9.33
N SER A 108 15.74 1.99 8.90
CA SER A 108 15.28 0.60 8.81
C SER A 108 14.33 0.41 7.61
N ILE A 109 13.83 -0.81 7.40
CA ILE A 109 12.76 -1.07 6.42
C ILE A 109 11.46 -0.29 6.71
N HIS A 110 11.30 0.23 7.93
CA HIS A 110 10.17 1.08 8.32
C HIS A 110 10.43 2.57 8.09
N SER A 111 11.64 2.95 7.70
CA SER A 111 12.00 4.34 7.35
C SER A 111 11.52 4.66 5.93
N VAL A 112 10.20 4.65 5.72
CA VAL A 112 9.56 4.96 4.44
C VAL A 112 9.07 6.40 4.41
N PHE A 113 9.34 7.11 3.32
CA PHE A 113 8.82 8.46 3.10
C PHE A 113 7.38 8.38 2.58
N GLY A 114 6.43 8.95 3.33
CA GLY A 114 4.99 8.94 2.99
C GLY A 114 4.39 10.30 2.61
N HIS A 115 5.11 11.40 2.83
CA HIS A 115 4.65 12.76 2.50
C HIS A 115 4.84 13.04 1.01
N ILE A 116 4.12 12.29 0.18
CA ILE A 116 4.15 12.39 -1.29
C ILE A 116 2.73 12.51 -1.83
N VAL A 117 2.58 13.14 -2.99
CA VAL A 117 1.34 13.14 -3.76
C VAL A 117 1.58 12.30 -5.01
N PRO A 118 1.12 11.04 -5.06
CA PRO A 118 1.24 10.22 -6.26
C PRO A 118 0.58 10.87 -7.48
N ASP A 119 1.06 10.50 -8.67
CA ASP A 119 0.48 10.96 -9.94
C ASP A 119 -0.83 10.20 -10.25
N TYR A 120 -1.88 10.54 -9.49
CA TYR A 120 -3.22 10.00 -9.70
C TYR A 120 -3.77 10.27 -11.11
N PRO A 121 -3.56 11.45 -11.74
CA PRO A 121 -3.97 11.67 -13.13
C PRO A 121 -3.35 10.64 -14.09
N LYS A 122 -2.05 10.33 -13.96
CA LYS A 122 -1.42 9.30 -14.79
C LYS A 122 -2.03 7.92 -14.54
N LEU A 123 -2.29 7.54 -13.29
CA LEU A 123 -2.94 6.28 -12.95
C LEU A 123 -4.35 6.19 -13.56
N LEU A 124 -5.17 7.24 -13.42
CA LEU A 124 -6.54 7.26 -13.95
C LEU A 124 -6.57 7.25 -15.48
N ASN A 125 -5.63 7.92 -16.14
CA ASN A 125 -5.57 7.98 -17.60
C ASN A 125 -4.98 6.72 -18.25
N LYS A 126 -3.97 6.10 -17.64
CA LYS A 126 -3.23 4.96 -18.24
C LYS A 126 -3.61 3.59 -17.66
N GLY A 127 -4.12 3.56 -16.43
CA GLY A 127 -4.20 2.34 -15.63
C GLY A 127 -2.82 1.75 -15.31
N LEU A 128 -2.79 0.70 -14.47
CA LEU A 128 -1.56 -0.01 -14.14
C LEU A 128 -0.93 -0.67 -15.37
N ASN A 129 -1.74 -1.24 -16.27
CA ASN A 129 -1.24 -1.86 -17.50
C ASN A 129 -0.51 -0.86 -18.40
N GLY A 130 -1.01 0.37 -18.53
CA GLY A 130 -0.33 1.41 -19.32
C GLY A 130 0.98 1.85 -18.67
N ILE A 131 1.03 1.93 -17.33
CA ILE A 131 2.26 2.25 -16.60
C ILE A 131 3.30 1.13 -16.76
N ILE A 132 2.88 -0.13 -16.71
CA ILE A 132 3.74 -1.30 -16.94
C ILE A 132 4.28 -1.28 -18.37
N ALA A 133 3.42 -1.02 -19.37
CA ALA A 133 3.84 -0.93 -20.77
C ALA A 133 4.86 0.20 -20.99
N ASP A 134 4.69 1.36 -20.34
CA ASP A 134 5.67 2.43 -20.38
C ASP A 134 7.02 2.01 -19.76
N ALA A 135 7.00 1.28 -18.64
CA ALA A 135 8.22 0.74 -18.03
C ALA A 135 8.94 -0.22 -18.99
N TYR A 136 8.21 -1.10 -19.68
CA TYR A 136 8.79 -1.98 -20.69
C TYR A 136 9.44 -1.23 -21.85
N LYS A 137 8.85 -0.12 -22.30
CA LYS A 137 9.45 0.72 -23.35
C LYS A 137 10.79 1.34 -22.92
N GLN A 138 11.00 1.57 -21.61
CA GLN A 138 12.27 2.10 -21.11
C GLN A 138 13.41 1.08 -21.17
N TYR A 139 13.14 -0.22 -21.27
CA TYR A 139 14.20 -1.24 -21.36
C TYR A 139 15.13 -0.99 -22.56
N GLY A 140 14.59 -0.53 -23.69
CA GLY A 140 15.39 -0.20 -24.88
C GLY A 140 16.31 1.02 -24.71
N ASN A 141 16.16 1.79 -23.63
CA ASN A 141 17.01 2.94 -23.31
C ASN A 141 18.14 2.59 -22.32
N VAL A 142 18.16 1.36 -21.80
CA VAL A 142 19.20 0.92 -20.86
C VAL A 142 20.43 0.52 -21.67
N GLN A 143 21.53 1.23 -21.46
CA GLN A 143 22.84 0.73 -21.83
C GLN A 143 23.40 -0.01 -20.60
N ASN A 144 23.83 -1.25 -20.80
CA ASN A 144 24.61 -1.95 -19.79
C ASN A 144 26.07 -1.53 -19.97
N ASP A 145 26.81 -1.39 -18.87
CA ASP A 145 28.24 -1.02 -18.89
C ASP A 145 29.16 -2.12 -19.48
N ASP A 146 28.60 -3.11 -20.18
CA ASP A 146 29.29 -4.27 -20.77
C ASP A 146 29.46 -4.15 -22.31
N GLU A 147 29.62 -2.93 -22.84
CA GLU A 147 30.22 -2.67 -24.17
C GLU A 147 31.43 -1.73 -24.08
#